data_AF-D6PCF6-F1
#
_entry.id   AF-D6PCF6-F1
#
_cell.length_a   1.000
_cell.length_b   1.000
_cell.length_c   1.000
_cell.angle_alpha   90.00
_cell.angle_beta   90.00
_cell.angle_gamma   90.00
#
_symmetry.space_group_name_H-M   'P 1'
#
loop_
_entity.id
_entity.type
_entity.pdbx_description
1 polymer ?
#
loop_
_entity_poly.entity_id
_entity_poly.type
_entity_poly.pdbx_seq_one_letter_code
_entity_poly.pdbx_strand_id
1 'polypeptide(L)'
;MAGYGARKGADFEGVHDSIWVRAVVFDNGKTLSAYVSMDLLIVPPNLEQSKISDNLGINSDNIFFTASHTHSSIGGYLEGLAGNIFGGKYDQKNLDFITSRTREAIRDAMQDLKKSKLGYGSIYAADFITNRLVGDSLGTYDPFLRIIKIVRDDGKKASIFLIRLTQHVLDTDKEI
;
A
#
# COMPACT_ATOMS: atom_id res chain seq x y z
N MET A 1 -8.60 -13.68 5.05
CA MET A 1 -7.43 -12.78 4.78
C MET A 1 -6.97 -12.93 3.35
N ALA A 2 -6.37 -11.89 2.78
CA ALA A 2 -5.79 -11.95 1.44
C ALA A 2 -4.28 -12.29 1.46
N GLY A 3 -3.84 -13.19 0.58
CA GLY A 3 -2.42 -13.43 0.30
C GLY A 3 -2.12 -14.86 -0.13
N TYR A 4 -2.30 -15.79 0.79
CA TYR A 4 -1.96 -17.19 0.58
C TYR A 4 -3.13 -17.99 -0.02
N GLY A 5 -2.99 -18.39 -1.29
CA GLY A 5 -3.97 -19.27 -1.94
C GLY A 5 -4.13 -20.64 -1.26
N ALA A 6 -3.09 -21.10 -0.55
CA ALA A 6 -3.15 -22.32 0.28
C ALA A 6 -4.24 -22.26 1.36
N ARG A 7 -4.55 -21.05 1.86
CA ARG A 7 -5.62 -20.83 2.85
C ARG A 7 -7.02 -20.91 2.23
N LYS A 8 -7.15 -21.00 0.91
CA LYS A 8 -8.42 -21.10 0.18
C LYS A 8 -9.48 -20.08 0.64
N GLY A 9 -9.04 -18.87 0.95
CA GLY A 9 -9.93 -17.81 1.42
C GLY A 9 -10.37 -17.89 2.88
N ALA A 10 -9.73 -18.70 3.72
CA ALA A 10 -10.04 -18.77 5.15
C ALA A 10 -10.00 -17.39 5.83
N ASP A 11 -10.91 -17.20 6.77
CA ASP A 11 -11.01 -15.99 7.59
C ASP A 11 -9.80 -15.84 8.53
N PHE A 12 -9.64 -14.66 9.10
CA PHE A 12 -8.67 -14.47 10.18
C PHE A 12 -9.29 -14.89 11.52
N GLU A 13 -8.47 -15.33 12.46
CA GLU A 13 -8.92 -15.73 13.80
C GLU A 13 -8.76 -14.62 14.83
N GLY A 14 -8.00 -13.57 14.49
CA GLY A 14 -7.76 -12.42 15.34
C GLY A 14 -7.00 -11.32 14.62
N VAL A 15 -6.73 -10.23 15.34
CA VAL A 15 -5.95 -9.08 14.87
C VAL A 15 -4.70 -8.98 15.74
N HIS A 16 -3.53 -9.12 15.12
CA HIS A 16 -2.24 -8.88 15.80
C HIS A 16 -1.92 -7.39 15.81
N ASP A 17 -1.92 -6.76 14.63
CA ASP A 17 -1.69 -5.33 14.44
C ASP A 17 -2.79 -4.69 13.59
N SER A 18 -3.01 -3.39 13.79
CA SER A 18 -3.90 -2.59 12.94
C SER A 18 -3.30 -2.39 11.55
N ILE A 19 -4.14 -2.52 10.53
CA ILE A 19 -3.83 -2.17 9.13
C ILE A 19 -4.31 -0.75 8.81
N TRP A 20 -3.67 -0.09 7.85
CA TRP A 20 -3.99 1.29 7.52
C TRP A 20 -4.01 1.57 6.02
N VAL A 21 -4.77 2.61 5.66
CA VAL A 21 -4.52 3.39 4.45
C VAL A 21 -3.84 4.68 4.88
N ARG A 22 -2.68 4.97 4.29
CA ARG A 22 -1.86 6.16 4.59
C ARG A 22 -1.71 7.00 3.33
N ALA A 23 -1.92 8.30 3.44
CA ALA A 23 -1.77 9.22 2.32
C ALA A 23 -0.73 10.30 2.63
N VAL A 24 0.06 10.66 1.62
CA VAL A 24 0.87 11.88 1.60
C VAL A 24 0.39 12.71 0.42
N VAL A 25 0.00 13.95 0.68
CA VAL A 25 -0.43 14.89 -0.35
C VAL A 25 0.67 15.91 -0.59
N PHE A 26 0.98 16.13 -1.86
CA PHE A 26 1.93 17.14 -2.32
C PHE A 26 1.17 18.23 -3.05
N ASP A 27 1.47 19.47 -2.69
CA ASP A 27 0.99 20.68 -3.36
C ASP A 27 2.18 21.55 -3.74
N ASN A 28 2.28 21.91 -5.02
CA ASN A 28 3.28 22.84 -5.53
C ASN A 28 2.70 24.23 -5.87
N GLY A 29 1.46 24.51 -5.46
CA GLY A 29 0.69 25.72 -5.76
C GLY A 29 -0.02 25.70 -7.12
N LYS A 30 0.18 24.65 -7.93
CA LYS A 30 -0.48 24.45 -9.23
C LYS A 30 -1.19 23.10 -9.33
N THR A 31 -0.62 22.07 -8.72
CA THR A 31 -1.07 20.69 -8.83
C THR A 31 -1.05 20.03 -7.47
N LEU A 32 -2.20 19.49 -7.09
CA LEU A 32 -2.34 18.56 -5.98
C LEU A 32 -2.15 17.14 -6.50
N SER A 33 -1.33 16.37 -5.79
CA SER A 33 -1.14 14.94 -6.01
C SER A 33 -1.13 14.19 -4.69
N ALA A 34 -1.60 12.95 -4.69
CA ALA A 34 -1.66 12.11 -3.50
C ALA A 34 -0.92 10.79 -3.78
N TYR A 35 -0.04 10.41 -2.85
CA TYR A 35 0.56 9.08 -2.80
C TYR A 35 -0.09 8.30 -1.66
N VAL A 36 -0.78 7.21 -2.00
CA VAL A 36 -1.58 6.41 -1.07
C VAL A 36 -0.97 5.02 -0.95
N SER A 37 -0.58 4.65 0.26
CA SER A 37 -0.11 3.31 0.61
C SER A 37 -1.17 2.57 1.41
N MET A 38 -1.49 1.36 0.99
CA MET A 38 -2.48 0.50 1.65
C MET A 38 -1.80 -0.75 2.23
N ASP A 39 -2.11 -1.08 3.48
CA ASP A 39 -1.72 -2.37 4.06
C ASP A 39 -2.63 -3.48 3.51
N LEU A 40 -2.44 -3.83 2.25
CA LEU A 40 -3.23 -4.81 1.48
C LEU A 40 -2.30 -5.74 0.69
N LEU A 41 -2.88 -6.85 0.19
CA LEU A 41 -2.18 -7.76 -0.72
C LEU A 41 -1.86 -7.06 -2.05
N ILE A 42 -2.87 -6.42 -2.65
CA ILE A 42 -2.74 -5.60 -3.84
C ILE A 42 -3.71 -4.44 -3.74
N VAL A 43 -3.44 -3.37 -4.50
CA VAL A 43 -4.44 -2.31 -4.73
C VAL A 43 -5.67 -2.96 -5.37
N PRO A 44 -6.90 -2.71 -4.88
CA PRO A 44 -8.09 -3.31 -5.47
C PRO A 44 -8.19 -2.96 -6.96
N PRO A 45 -8.21 -3.95 -7.87
CA PRO A 45 -8.24 -3.68 -9.32
C PRO A 45 -9.51 -2.95 -9.77
N ASN A 46 -10.59 -3.09 -9.01
CA ASN A 46 -11.89 -2.45 -9.19
C ASN A 46 -12.04 -1.15 -8.37
N LEU A 47 -10.96 -0.59 -7.83
CA LEU A 47 -11.00 0.69 -7.13
C LEU A 47 -11.26 1.82 -8.13
N GLU A 48 -12.42 2.47 -8.02
CA GLU A 48 -12.78 3.58 -8.88
C GLU A 48 -12.19 4.90 -8.34
N GLN A 49 -11.13 5.39 -9.00
CA GLN A 49 -10.45 6.62 -8.59
C GLN A 49 -11.37 7.85 -8.61
N SER A 50 -12.34 7.89 -9.53
CA SER A 50 -13.35 8.95 -9.61
C SER A 50 -14.18 9.03 -8.32
N LYS A 51 -14.59 7.88 -7.75
CA LYS A 51 -15.28 7.82 -6.46
C LYS A 51 -14.39 8.26 -5.31
N ILE A 52 -13.07 8.09 -5.41
CA ILE A 52 -12.12 8.57 -4.41
C ILE A 52 -12.00 10.10 -4.49
N SER A 53 -11.73 10.65 -5.67
CA SER A 53 -11.50 12.08 -5.89
C SER A 53 -12.76 12.93 -5.79
N ASP A 54 -13.94 12.32 -5.89
CA ASP A 54 -15.22 13.00 -5.91
C ASP A 54 -15.35 14.00 -4.76
N ASN A 55 -15.63 15.26 -5.10
CA ASN A 55 -15.77 16.39 -4.18
C ASN A 55 -14.57 16.65 -3.24
N LEU A 56 -13.40 16.03 -3.47
CA LEU A 56 -12.20 16.27 -2.67
C LEU A 56 -11.33 17.43 -3.18
N GLY A 57 -11.53 17.87 -4.43
CA GLY A 57 -10.72 18.94 -5.04
C GLY A 57 -9.34 18.49 -5.51
N ILE A 58 -9.10 17.19 -5.63
CA ILE A 58 -7.94 16.58 -6.26
C ILE A 58 -8.37 15.89 -7.56
N ASN A 59 -7.56 15.99 -8.63
CA ASN A 59 -7.82 15.23 -9.85
C ASN A 59 -7.52 13.73 -9.60
N SER A 60 -8.41 12.84 -10.02
CA SER A 60 -8.22 11.39 -9.92
C SER A 60 -6.88 10.93 -10.50
N ASP A 61 -6.48 11.50 -11.64
CA ASP A 61 -5.26 11.10 -12.36
C ASP A 61 -3.97 11.45 -11.59
N ASN A 62 -4.08 12.28 -10.56
CA ASN A 62 -2.97 12.65 -9.67
C ASN A 62 -2.96 11.85 -8.36
N ILE A 63 -3.75 10.79 -8.26
CA ILE A 63 -3.77 9.88 -7.10
C ILE A 63 -3.04 8.59 -7.47
N PHE A 64 -1.92 8.36 -6.80
CA PHE A 64 -1.06 7.20 -7.01
C PHE A 64 -1.24 6.22 -5.87
N PHE A 65 -1.65 5.00 -6.19
CA PHE A 65 -1.90 3.95 -5.22
C PHE A 65 -0.76 2.93 -5.19
N THR A 66 -0.42 2.46 -4.01
CA THR A 66 0.43 1.30 -3.77
C THR A 66 -0.16 0.43 -2.66
N ALA A 67 0.26 -0.82 -2.62
CA ALA A 67 -0.01 -1.72 -1.51
C ALA A 67 1.32 -2.26 -0.96
N SER A 68 1.37 -2.54 0.34
CA SER A 68 2.56 -3.14 0.97
C SER A 68 2.79 -4.59 0.55
N HIS A 69 1.80 -5.20 -0.10
CA HIS A 69 1.80 -6.61 -0.48
C HIS A 69 1.84 -7.56 0.71
N THR A 70 1.22 -7.16 1.83
CA THR A 70 1.07 -8.00 3.02
C THR A 70 0.12 -9.17 2.77
N HIS A 71 0.45 -10.35 3.31
CA HIS A 71 -0.36 -11.57 3.24
C HIS A 71 -1.27 -11.73 4.47
N SER A 72 -1.30 -10.72 5.34
CA SER A 72 -1.99 -10.73 6.63
C SER A 72 -2.89 -9.51 6.79
N SER A 73 -3.71 -9.26 5.78
CA SER A 73 -4.70 -8.18 5.79
C SER A 73 -6.09 -8.68 5.39
N ILE A 74 -7.07 -7.76 5.42
CA ILE A 74 -8.44 -8.01 5.01
C ILE A 74 -8.48 -8.61 3.59
N GLY A 75 -9.46 -9.48 3.36
CA GLY A 75 -9.70 -10.12 2.07
C GLY A 75 -11.06 -9.73 1.50
N GLY A 76 -11.58 -10.52 0.56
CA GLY A 76 -12.93 -10.39 0.03
C GLY A 76 -13.18 -9.13 -0.80
N TYR A 77 -12.16 -8.40 -1.22
CA TYR A 77 -12.27 -7.24 -2.11
C TYR A 77 -11.83 -7.54 -3.55
N LEU A 78 -11.35 -8.76 -3.81
CA LEU A 78 -10.91 -9.23 -5.13
C LEU A 78 -12.01 -10.07 -5.78
N GLU A 79 -12.38 -9.71 -7.00
CA GLU A 79 -13.38 -10.42 -7.78
C GLU A 79 -12.79 -11.66 -8.50
N GLY A 80 -13.69 -12.52 -8.99
CA GLY A 80 -13.34 -13.68 -9.82
C GLY A 80 -12.76 -14.87 -9.06
N LEU A 81 -12.51 -15.97 -9.79
CA LEU A 81 -12.06 -17.23 -9.20
C LEU A 81 -10.71 -17.09 -8.48
N ALA A 82 -9.76 -16.39 -9.12
CA ALA A 82 -8.46 -16.12 -8.50
C ALA A 82 -8.61 -15.23 -7.25
N GLY A 83 -9.43 -14.19 -7.32
CA GLY A 83 -9.72 -13.33 -6.16
C GLY A 83 -10.29 -14.11 -4.98
N ASN A 84 -11.21 -15.03 -5.23
CA ASN A 84 -11.77 -15.88 -4.19
C ASN A 84 -10.74 -16.83 -3.56
N ILE A 85 -9.82 -17.39 -4.35
CA ILE A 85 -8.76 -18.27 -3.85
C ILE A 85 -7.78 -17.50 -2.96
N PHE A 86 -7.35 -16.32 -3.41
CA PHE A 86 -6.32 -15.54 -2.72
C PHE A 86 -6.86 -14.62 -1.63
N GLY A 87 -8.12 -14.20 -1.73
CA GLY A 87 -8.75 -13.18 -0.88
C GLY A 87 -9.97 -13.68 -0.11
N GLY A 88 -10.52 -14.85 -0.42
CA GLY A 88 -11.82 -15.27 0.10
C GLY A 88 -12.99 -14.67 -0.67
N LYS A 89 -14.21 -15.07 -0.31
CA LYS A 89 -15.44 -14.69 -1.03
C LYS A 89 -15.55 -13.17 -1.14
N TYR A 90 -15.78 -12.69 -2.37
CA TYR A 90 -16.04 -11.28 -2.62
C TYR A 90 -17.23 -10.74 -1.79
N ASP A 91 -17.01 -9.60 -1.14
CA ASP A 91 -18.01 -8.78 -0.46
C ASP A 91 -17.74 -7.31 -0.79
N GLN A 92 -18.69 -6.67 -1.49
CA GLN A 92 -18.65 -5.26 -1.85
C GLN A 92 -18.38 -4.34 -0.65
N LYS A 93 -18.83 -4.73 0.56
CA LYS A 93 -18.60 -3.94 1.78
C LYS A 93 -17.12 -3.74 2.08
N ASN A 94 -16.27 -4.72 1.75
CA ASN A 94 -14.83 -4.60 1.95
C ASN A 94 -14.22 -3.58 0.99
N LEU A 95 -14.67 -3.57 -0.28
CA LEU A 95 -14.23 -2.56 -1.26
C LEU A 95 -14.72 -1.16 -0.86
N ASP A 96 -15.98 -1.04 -0.41
CA ASP A 96 -16.55 0.23 0.03
C ASP A 96 -15.82 0.77 1.26
N PHE A 97 -15.45 -0.11 2.20
CA PHE A 97 -14.63 0.25 3.36
C PHE A 97 -13.23 0.73 2.96
N ILE A 98 -12.55 0.03 2.05
CA ILE A 98 -11.24 0.47 1.53
C ILE A 98 -11.37 1.83 0.83
N THR A 99 -12.43 2.01 0.05
CA THR A 99 -12.73 3.26 -0.66
C THR A 99 -12.94 4.42 0.33
N SER A 100 -13.74 4.22 1.37
CA SER A 100 -13.99 5.27 2.37
C SER A 100 -12.73 5.64 3.14
N ARG A 101 -11.95 4.66 3.63
CA ARG A 101 -10.69 4.90 4.33
C ARG A 101 -9.65 5.61 3.47
N THR A 102 -9.65 5.32 2.17
CA THR A 102 -8.79 6.01 1.19
C THR A 102 -9.18 7.47 1.05
N ARG A 103 -10.48 7.77 0.92
CA ARG A 103 -10.99 9.15 0.85
C ARG A 103 -10.65 9.94 2.11
N GLU A 104 -10.89 9.33 3.28
CA GLU A 104 -10.59 9.92 4.58
C GLU A 104 -9.10 10.27 4.70
N ALA A 105 -8.20 9.32 4.40
CA ALA A 105 -6.76 9.54 4.48
C ALA A 105 -6.29 10.69 3.57
N ILE A 106 -6.78 10.76 2.33
CA ILE A 106 -6.43 11.85 1.40
C ILE A 106 -6.96 13.18 1.91
N ARG A 107 -8.24 13.24 2.31
CA ARG A 107 -8.86 14.46 2.82
C ARG A 107 -8.13 14.99 4.05
N ASP A 108 -7.82 14.12 4.99
CA ASP A 108 -7.15 14.50 6.24
C ASP A 108 -5.72 15.00 5.96
N ALA A 109 -5.01 14.38 5.01
CA ALA A 109 -3.71 14.86 4.55
C ALA A 109 -3.79 16.23 3.84
N MET A 110 -4.83 16.47 3.04
CA MET A 110 -5.07 17.78 2.41
C MET A 110 -5.32 18.88 3.44
N GLN A 111 -6.04 18.57 4.52
CA GLN A 111 -6.35 19.53 5.58
C GLN A 111 -5.14 19.88 6.46
N ASP A 112 -4.10 19.03 6.49
CA ASP A 112 -2.87 19.25 7.26
C ASP A 112 -1.66 19.63 6.37
N LEU A 113 -1.89 20.24 5.21
CA LEU A 113 -0.81 20.72 4.33
C LEU A 113 0.05 21.79 5.02
N LYS A 114 1.38 21.63 4.90
CA LYS A 114 2.39 22.60 5.35
C LYS A 114 3.53 22.68 4.35
N LYS A 115 4.18 23.85 4.32
CA LYS A 115 5.47 24.03 3.64
C LYS A 115 6.47 23.00 4.18
N SER A 116 7.21 22.39 3.26
CA SER A 116 8.13 21.32 3.59
C SER A 116 9.31 21.27 2.62
N LYS A 117 10.36 20.59 3.06
CA LYS A 117 11.53 20.25 2.26
C LYS A 117 11.53 18.74 2.04
N LEU A 118 11.87 18.36 0.82
CA LEU A 118 12.02 16.96 0.41
C LEU A 118 13.51 16.62 0.30
N GLY A 119 13.88 15.44 0.75
CA GLY A 119 15.19 14.84 0.52
C GLY A 119 15.03 13.43 -0.01
N TYR A 120 16.02 12.96 -0.75
CA TYR A 120 16.08 11.60 -1.26
C TYR A 120 17.35 10.92 -0.75
N GLY A 121 17.24 9.63 -0.45
CA GLY A 121 18.38 8.78 -0.12
C GLY A 121 18.10 7.33 -0.43
N SER A 122 19.15 6.51 -0.32
CA SER A 122 19.05 5.07 -0.46
C SER A 122 19.95 4.37 0.55
N ILE A 123 19.49 3.24 1.06
CA ILE A 123 20.22 2.36 1.96
C ILE A 123 20.46 1.05 1.22
N TYR A 124 21.69 0.56 1.24
CA TYR A 124 22.00 -0.80 0.80
C TYR A 124 21.56 -1.79 1.88
N ALA A 125 20.63 -2.67 1.55
CA ALA A 125 19.90 -3.54 2.47
C ALA A 125 19.79 -4.97 1.90
N ALA A 126 20.86 -5.45 1.24
CA ALA A 126 20.90 -6.77 0.60
C ALA A 126 20.59 -7.91 1.57
N ASP A 127 21.01 -7.80 2.83
CA ASP A 127 20.81 -8.85 3.86
C ASP A 127 19.34 -9.13 4.19
N PHE A 128 18.42 -8.26 3.76
CA PHE A 128 16.98 -8.40 4.00
C PHE A 128 16.19 -8.86 2.76
N ILE A 129 16.88 -9.22 1.67
CA ILE A 129 16.27 -9.54 0.38
C ILE A 129 16.88 -10.83 -0.15
N THR A 130 16.03 -11.77 -0.57
CA THR A 130 16.48 -13.00 -1.22
C THR A 130 15.69 -13.27 -2.51
N ASN A 131 16.36 -13.83 -3.51
CA ASN A 131 15.75 -14.33 -4.73
C ASN A 131 15.20 -15.74 -4.50
N ARG A 132 13.91 -15.82 -4.17
CA ARG A 132 13.22 -17.09 -3.95
C ARG A 132 13.01 -17.97 -5.20
N LEU A 133 13.31 -17.49 -6.41
CA LEU A 133 13.03 -18.22 -7.66
C LEU A 133 14.20 -19.11 -8.07
N VAL A 134 15.42 -18.56 -8.05
CA VAL A 134 16.64 -19.27 -8.46
C VAL A 134 17.75 -19.23 -7.39
N GLY A 135 17.46 -18.66 -6.22
CA GLY A 135 18.43 -18.43 -5.15
C GLY A 135 19.34 -17.23 -5.41
N ASP A 136 20.01 -16.76 -4.36
CA ASP A 136 20.85 -15.55 -4.40
C ASP A 136 22.15 -15.74 -5.19
N SER A 137 22.58 -16.98 -5.42
CA SER A 137 23.78 -17.29 -6.19
C SER A 137 23.59 -17.13 -7.71
N LEU A 138 22.35 -17.23 -8.20
CA LEU A 138 22.02 -17.18 -9.64
C LEU A 138 21.09 -16.02 -9.98
N GLY A 139 20.29 -15.57 -9.02
CA GLY A 139 19.28 -14.53 -9.19
C GLY A 139 19.84 -13.13 -9.01
N THR A 140 19.24 -12.17 -9.69
CA THR A 140 19.43 -10.75 -9.38
C THR A 140 18.32 -10.28 -8.44
N TYR A 141 18.63 -9.25 -7.65
CA TYR A 141 17.69 -8.56 -6.79
C TYR A 141 18.08 -7.07 -6.71
N ASP A 142 17.16 -6.21 -6.28
CA ASP A 142 17.43 -4.79 -6.03
C ASP A 142 17.78 -4.61 -4.54
N PRO A 143 19.05 -4.40 -4.16
CA PRO A 143 19.45 -4.33 -2.77
C PRO A 143 19.14 -2.97 -2.12
N PHE A 144 18.52 -2.02 -2.84
CA PHE A 144 18.36 -0.66 -2.34
C PHE A 144 16.96 -0.37 -1.81
N LEU A 145 16.90 -0.09 -0.51
CA LEU A 145 15.77 0.61 0.11
C LEU A 145 15.90 2.10 -0.19
N ARG A 146 14.96 2.66 -0.96
CA ARG A 146 14.95 4.09 -1.32
C ARG A 146 14.00 4.85 -0.42
N ILE A 147 14.37 6.07 -0.07
CA ILE A 147 13.65 6.87 0.92
C ILE A 147 13.45 8.27 0.37
N ILE A 148 12.20 8.74 0.39
CA ILE A 148 11.87 10.16 0.29
C ILE A 148 11.60 10.65 1.72
N LYS A 149 12.44 11.54 2.22
CA LYS A 149 12.27 12.18 3.52
C LYS A 149 11.56 13.51 3.34
N ILE A 150 10.55 13.75 4.18
CA ILE A 150 9.77 14.99 4.18
C ILE A 150 9.98 15.65 5.53
N VAL A 151 10.40 16.92 5.52
CA VAL A 151 10.58 17.74 6.73
C VAL A 151 9.70 18.97 6.59
N ARG A 152 8.67 19.09 7.43
CA ARG A 152 7.77 20.24 7.47
C ARG A 152 8.36 21.38 8.28
N ASP A 153 7.94 22.60 7.98
CA ASP A 153 8.36 23.81 8.71
C ASP A 153 7.86 23.82 10.17
N ASP A 154 6.83 23.05 10.50
CA ASP A 154 6.34 22.84 11.87
C ASP A 154 7.10 21.73 12.64
N GLY A 155 8.21 21.24 12.08
CA GLY A 155 9.09 20.26 12.71
C GLY A 155 8.66 18.79 12.56
N LYS A 156 7.43 18.53 12.09
CA LYS A 156 6.98 17.15 11.78
C LYS A 156 7.80 16.57 10.63
N LYS A 157 8.07 15.27 10.70
CA LYS A 157 8.84 14.52 9.70
C LYS A 157 8.05 13.32 9.24
N ALA A 158 8.14 13.00 7.95
CA ALA A 158 7.60 11.78 7.37
C ALA A 158 8.65 11.15 6.45
N SER A 159 8.48 9.86 6.13
CA SER A 159 9.31 9.17 5.16
C SER A 159 8.45 8.22 4.34
N ILE A 160 8.69 8.22 3.02
CA ILE A 160 8.12 7.25 2.10
C ILE A 160 9.26 6.29 1.75
N PHE A 161 9.03 5.01 2.02
CA PHE A 161 9.94 3.93 1.65
C PHE A 161 9.51 3.34 0.32
N LEU A 162 10.45 3.22 -0.60
CA LEU A 162 10.25 2.62 -1.90
C LEU A 162 11.13 1.37 -1.97
N ILE A 163 10.47 0.23 -2.08
CA ILE A 163 11.11 -1.06 -2.28
C ILE A 163 10.65 -1.55 -3.64
N ARG A 164 11.60 -1.87 -4.52
CA ARG A 164 11.30 -2.57 -5.77
C ARG A 164 11.44 -4.06 -5.51
N LEU A 165 10.34 -4.69 -5.12
CA LEU A 165 10.26 -6.13 -5.05
C LEU A 165 9.67 -6.62 -6.36
N THR A 166 10.44 -7.40 -7.11
CA THR A 166 9.87 -8.24 -8.18
C THR A 166 9.15 -9.45 -7.60
N GLN A 167 9.30 -9.75 -6.29
CA GLN A 167 8.58 -10.82 -5.57
C GLN A 167 8.40 -10.52 -4.05
N HIS A 168 7.16 -10.74 -3.59
CA HIS A 168 6.56 -10.86 -2.24
C HIS A 168 7.26 -10.34 -0.97
N VAL A 169 6.50 -9.62 -0.13
CA VAL A 169 6.74 -9.48 1.32
C VAL A 169 6.13 -10.71 2.03
N LEU A 170 6.94 -11.49 2.74
CA LEU A 170 6.50 -12.66 3.50
C LEU A 170 7.13 -12.56 4.89
N ASP A 171 6.31 -12.39 5.93
CA ASP A 171 6.77 -12.43 7.33
C ASP A 171 5.79 -13.19 8.24
N THR A 172 4.79 -13.86 7.63
CA THR A 172 3.75 -14.61 8.35
C THR A 172 3.62 -16.01 7.77
N ASP A 173 3.50 -16.99 8.66
CA ASP A 173 3.50 -18.40 8.33
C ASP A 173 2.42 -18.75 7.30
N LYS A 174 2.81 -19.62 6.37
CA LYS A 174 1.92 -20.19 5.34
C LYS A 174 1.02 -21.29 5.88
N GLU A 175 1.31 -21.78 7.08
CA GLU A 175 0.73 -22.98 7.64
C GLU A 175 -0.47 -22.65 8.53
N ILE A 176 -1.63 -23.14 8.10
CA ILE A 176 -2.69 -23.66 8.96
C ILE A 176 -2.94 -25.08 8.44
#